data_AF-A0A9D7KRD8-F1
#
_entry.id   AF-A0A9D7KRD8-F1
#
_cell.length_a   1.000
_cell.length_b   1.000
_cell.length_c   1.000
_cell.angle_alpha   90.00
_cell.angle_beta   90.00
_cell.angle_gamma   90.00
#
_symmetry.space_group_name_H-M   'P 1'
#
loop_
_entity.id
_entity.type
_entity.pdbx_description
1 polymer ?
#
loop_
_entity_poly.entity_id
_entity_poly.type
_entity_poly.pdbx_seq_one_letter_code
_entity_poly.pdbx_strand_id
1 'polypeptide(L)'
;MTGWILKLSLSLLLISCSPATERPATPSKVVSKDSTIGSHNAKKDSLKEAKDFLENELKSLIDLKIINKKKSDKLAEILSAVKVEFLNPEGDRKEAFLIVHKEVASQIKSIFKEIADSGFVIDKIEPMSKYKWSDDSSMVYNNTSCFNYRLVSGTRSMSKHAYGLALDINPFWNPFVSGKRVSPKGAKYDPAKNGTIHRKALIYKIFIKNGWKWGGDWKPYQDYQHFFYDKIKVKTF
;
A
#
# COMPACT_ATOMS: atom_id res chain seq x y z
N MET A 1 27.71 21.39 60.67
CA MET A 1 27.89 19.98 60.28
C MET A 1 27.64 19.85 58.78
N THR A 2 28.69 19.52 58.02
CA THR A 2 28.72 18.90 56.67
C THR A 2 27.75 19.44 55.60
N GLY A 3 28.10 20.20 54.55
CA GLY A 3 29.36 20.30 53.79
C GLY A 3 29.27 19.47 52.49
N TRP A 4 28.90 20.07 51.35
CA TRP A 4 29.16 19.52 50.01
C TRP A 4 29.46 20.67 49.03
N ILE A 5 30.72 20.69 48.57
CA ILE A 5 31.27 21.53 47.50
C ILE A 5 31.46 20.61 46.30
N LEU A 6 30.96 20.97 45.11
CA LEU A 6 31.41 20.33 43.87
C LEU A 6 32.03 21.37 42.94
N LYS A 7 33.33 21.19 42.71
CA LYS A 7 34.22 22.04 41.91
C LYS A 7 33.99 21.80 40.42
N LEU A 8 33.98 22.90 39.65
CA LEU A 8 34.27 22.94 38.22
C LEU A 8 35.69 22.40 37.96
N SER A 9 35.87 21.62 36.90
CA SER A 9 37.18 21.41 36.27
C SER A 9 37.04 21.49 34.75
N LEU A 10 37.70 22.51 34.21
CA LEU A 10 37.88 22.77 32.78
C LEU A 10 39.29 22.28 32.43
N SER A 11 39.42 21.18 31.69
CA SER A 11 40.71 20.73 31.15
C SER A 11 40.77 20.97 29.65
N LEU A 12 41.54 21.99 29.30
CA LEU A 12 42.02 22.30 27.96
C LEU A 12 43.25 21.40 27.69
N LEU A 13 43.20 20.49 26.72
CA LEU A 13 44.39 19.79 26.25
C LEU A 13 44.69 20.20 24.81
N LEU A 14 45.69 21.07 24.67
CA LEU A 14 46.38 21.38 23.42
C LEU A 14 47.43 20.28 23.20
N ILE A 15 47.34 19.56 22.08
CA ILE A 15 48.47 18.78 21.55
C ILE A 15 48.72 19.23 20.11
N SER A 16 49.92 19.76 19.92
CA SER A 16 50.49 20.32 18.71
C SER A 16 50.90 19.25 17.69
N CYS A 17 50.89 19.68 16.43
CA CYS A 17 51.16 18.93 15.20
C CYS A 17 52.67 18.70 14.95
N SER A 18 53.03 17.58 14.29
CA SER A 18 54.07 17.52 13.24
C SER A 18 54.03 16.21 12.44
N PRO A 19 54.53 16.20 11.19
CA PRO A 19 53.97 15.38 10.11
C PRO A 19 54.77 14.11 9.82
N ALA A 20 54.07 13.04 9.43
CA ALA A 20 54.67 11.89 8.77
C ALA A 20 54.16 11.82 7.32
N THR A 21 55.08 12.05 6.39
CA THR A 21 54.96 11.71 4.97
C THR A 21 55.10 10.20 4.80
N GLU A 22 54.18 9.55 4.06
CA GLU A 22 54.50 8.50 3.07
C GLU A 22 53.28 8.06 2.22
N ARG A 23 53.45 8.24 0.90
CA ARG A 23 52.90 7.59 -0.32
C ARG A 23 51.42 7.16 -0.45
N PRO A 24 50.81 7.37 -1.64
CA PRO A 24 49.46 6.89 -1.94
C PRO A 24 49.45 5.39 -2.28
N ALA A 25 48.64 4.62 -1.57
CA ALA A 25 48.22 3.29 -2.00
C ALA A 25 47.14 3.42 -3.09
N THR A 26 47.42 2.86 -4.26
CA THR A 26 46.45 2.66 -5.34
C THR A 26 45.28 1.78 -4.88
N PRO A 27 44.01 2.14 -5.13
CA PRO A 27 42.91 1.20 -4.94
C PRO A 27 42.92 0.21 -6.11
N SER A 28 43.24 -1.04 -5.80
CA SER A 28 42.95 -2.18 -6.68
C SER A 28 41.46 -2.19 -7.02
N LYS A 29 41.14 -2.09 -8.30
CA LYS A 29 39.80 -2.39 -8.83
C LYS A 29 39.47 -3.85 -8.56
N VAL A 30 38.75 -4.12 -7.47
CA VAL A 30 37.97 -5.35 -7.35
C VAL A 30 36.75 -5.17 -8.25
N VAL A 31 36.83 -5.71 -9.46
CA VAL A 31 35.67 -5.88 -10.33
C VAL A 31 34.83 -7.01 -9.74
N SER A 32 33.81 -6.67 -8.96
CA SER A 32 32.80 -7.62 -8.49
C SER A 32 31.85 -7.97 -9.65
N LYS A 33 32.24 -8.94 -10.49
CA LYS A 33 31.33 -9.65 -11.39
C LYS A 33 30.67 -10.80 -10.62
N ASP A 34 29.68 -10.51 -9.77
CA ASP A 34 28.74 -11.57 -9.32
C ASP A 34 27.39 -11.11 -8.74
N SER A 35 27.07 -9.81 -8.74
CA SER A 35 25.77 -9.33 -8.21
C SER A 35 24.60 -9.40 -9.21
N THR A 36 24.90 -9.60 -10.51
CA THR A 36 23.90 -9.47 -11.57
C THR A 36 23.07 -10.75 -11.77
N ILE A 37 23.69 -11.94 -11.65
CA ILE A 37 23.01 -13.23 -11.90
C ILE A 37 21.98 -13.54 -10.79
N GLY A 38 22.34 -13.31 -9.52
CA GLY A 38 21.42 -13.50 -8.39
C GLY A 38 20.23 -12.53 -8.39
N SER A 39 20.44 -11.27 -8.81
CA SER A 39 19.36 -10.28 -8.95
C SER A 39 18.40 -10.62 -10.09
N HIS A 40 18.91 -11.14 -11.21
CA HIS A 40 18.08 -11.54 -12.35
C HIS A 40 17.15 -12.71 -12.02
N ASN A 41 17.63 -13.73 -11.29
CA ASN A 41 16.80 -14.86 -10.87
C ASN A 41 15.75 -14.46 -9.85
N ALA A 42 16.11 -13.70 -8.81
CA ALA A 42 15.15 -13.23 -7.81
C ALA A 42 14.04 -12.35 -8.41
N LYS A 43 14.39 -11.49 -9.39
CA LYS A 43 13.41 -10.66 -10.11
C LYS A 43 12.48 -11.52 -10.98
N LYS A 44 13.02 -12.56 -11.62
CA LYS A 44 12.23 -13.50 -12.45
C LYS A 44 11.25 -14.31 -11.59
N ASP A 45 11.69 -14.76 -10.42
CA ASP A 45 10.86 -15.52 -9.49
C ASP A 45 9.75 -14.66 -8.91
N SER A 46 10.05 -13.41 -8.54
CA SER A 46 9.03 -12.45 -8.07
C SER A 46 7.99 -12.10 -9.14
N LEU A 47 8.40 -11.99 -10.42
CA LEU A 47 7.47 -11.77 -11.53
C LEU A 47 6.56 -12.98 -11.77
N LYS A 48 7.12 -14.19 -11.64
CA LYS A 48 6.35 -15.42 -11.76
C LYS A 48 5.33 -15.54 -10.63
N GLU A 49 5.74 -15.33 -9.39
CA GLU A 49 4.86 -15.35 -8.21
C GLU A 49 3.68 -14.38 -8.35
N ALA A 50 3.94 -13.15 -8.80
CA ALA A 50 2.90 -12.14 -9.05
C ALA A 50 1.92 -12.57 -10.15
N LYS A 51 2.44 -13.17 -11.23
CA LYS A 51 1.62 -13.66 -12.34
C LYS A 51 0.73 -14.82 -11.88
N ASP A 52 1.30 -15.80 -11.18
CA ASP A 52 0.59 -16.96 -10.64
C ASP A 52 -0.52 -16.51 -9.66
N PHE A 53 -0.23 -15.51 -8.81
CA PHE A 53 -1.23 -14.92 -7.91
C PHE A 53 -2.41 -14.30 -8.67
N LEU A 54 -2.14 -13.49 -9.70
CA LEU A 54 -3.19 -12.87 -10.52
C LEU A 54 -4.04 -13.93 -11.24
N GLU A 55 -3.40 -14.93 -11.84
CA GLU A 55 -4.09 -16.02 -12.56
C GLU A 55 -5.00 -16.81 -11.62
N ASN A 56 -4.56 -17.10 -10.40
CA ASN A 56 -5.36 -17.78 -9.39
C ASN A 56 -6.60 -16.97 -8.95
N GLU A 57 -6.42 -15.66 -8.69
CA GLU A 57 -7.55 -14.80 -8.34
C GLU A 57 -8.56 -14.71 -9.49
N LEU A 58 -8.10 -14.49 -10.72
CA LEU A 58 -8.98 -14.44 -11.90
C LEU A 58 -9.68 -15.77 -12.17
N LYS A 59 -9.02 -16.91 -11.91
CA LYS A 59 -9.65 -18.23 -12.00
C LYS A 59 -10.76 -18.38 -10.97
N SER A 60 -10.55 -17.92 -9.73
CA SER A 60 -11.58 -18.01 -8.68
C SER A 60 -12.87 -17.25 -9.03
N LEU A 61 -12.77 -16.13 -9.78
CA LEU A 61 -13.94 -15.42 -10.31
C LEU A 61 -14.72 -16.26 -11.33
N ILE A 62 -14.02 -17.04 -12.17
CA ILE A 62 -14.64 -17.95 -13.14
C ILE A 62 -15.31 -19.12 -12.41
N ASP A 63 -14.63 -19.73 -11.45
CA ASP A 63 -15.14 -20.88 -10.69
C ASP A 63 -16.43 -20.51 -9.95
N LEU A 64 -16.51 -19.27 -9.44
CA LEU A 64 -17.71 -18.71 -8.80
C LEU A 64 -18.75 -18.16 -9.79
N LYS A 65 -18.49 -18.26 -11.10
CA LYS A 65 -19.36 -17.78 -12.19
C LYS A 65 -19.66 -16.27 -12.12
N ILE A 66 -18.77 -15.49 -11.49
CA ILE A 66 -18.88 -14.02 -11.41
C ILE A 66 -18.53 -13.41 -12.77
N ILE A 67 -17.53 -13.99 -13.45
CA ILE A 67 -17.16 -13.64 -14.82
C ILE A 67 -17.01 -14.90 -15.67
N ASN A 68 -16.97 -14.73 -16.99
CA ASN A 68 -16.60 -15.78 -17.93
C ASN A 68 -15.12 -15.66 -18.34
N LYS A 69 -14.62 -16.69 -19.05
CA LYS A 69 -13.23 -16.72 -19.53
C LYS A 69 -12.86 -15.50 -20.38
N LYS A 70 -13.71 -15.09 -21.31
CA LYS A 70 -13.49 -13.90 -22.16
C LYS A 70 -13.26 -12.62 -21.34
N LYS A 71 -14.00 -12.42 -20.25
CA LYS A 71 -13.81 -11.28 -19.35
C LYS A 71 -12.54 -11.42 -18.52
N SER A 72 -12.25 -12.62 -18.04
CA SER A 72 -11.00 -12.92 -17.33
C SER A 72 -9.77 -12.57 -18.17
N ASP A 73 -9.76 -12.95 -19.46
CA ASP A 73 -8.66 -12.66 -20.37
C ASP A 73 -8.47 -11.14 -20.56
N LYS A 74 -9.56 -10.38 -20.75
CA LYS A 74 -9.51 -8.92 -20.83
C LYS A 74 -9.03 -8.25 -19.53
N LEU A 75 -9.37 -8.81 -18.37
CA LEU A 75 -8.87 -8.32 -17.08
C LEU A 75 -7.37 -8.61 -16.94
N ALA A 76 -6.90 -9.79 -17.35
CA ALA A 76 -5.49 -10.15 -17.33
C ALA A 76 -4.63 -9.22 -18.22
N GLU A 77 -5.20 -8.62 -19.27
CA GLU A 77 -4.51 -7.63 -20.09
C GLU A 77 -4.26 -6.30 -19.38
N ILE A 78 -5.09 -5.91 -18.40
CA ILE A 78 -5.03 -4.59 -17.76
C ILE A 78 -4.58 -4.64 -16.29
N LEU A 79 -4.71 -5.79 -15.63
CA LEU A 79 -4.37 -5.96 -14.23
C LEU A 79 -2.94 -6.50 -14.04
N SER A 80 -2.36 -6.18 -12.90
CA SER A 80 -1.08 -6.73 -12.43
C SER A 80 -1.16 -6.93 -10.93
N ALA A 81 -0.65 -8.06 -10.43
CA ALA A 81 -0.39 -8.22 -9.02
C ALA A 81 0.92 -7.53 -8.65
N VAL A 82 0.93 -6.79 -7.56
CA VAL A 82 2.09 -6.07 -7.04
C VAL A 82 2.28 -6.41 -5.57
N LYS A 83 3.50 -6.82 -5.21
CA LYS A 83 3.89 -7.01 -3.81
C LYS A 83 4.11 -5.64 -3.17
N VAL A 84 3.38 -5.37 -2.10
CA VAL A 84 3.40 -4.12 -1.34
C VAL A 84 3.79 -4.39 0.11
N GLU A 85 4.46 -3.42 0.72
CA GLU A 85 4.81 -3.43 2.14
C GLU A 85 3.79 -2.60 2.93
N PHE A 86 3.48 -3.00 4.16
CA PHE A 86 2.66 -2.23 5.08
C PHE A 86 3.07 -2.50 6.53
N LEU A 87 2.65 -1.65 7.46
CA LEU A 87 2.74 -1.94 8.90
C LEU A 87 1.40 -2.48 9.39
N ASN A 88 1.41 -3.63 10.07
CA ASN A 88 0.23 -4.13 10.77
C ASN A 88 -0.03 -3.31 12.07
N PRO A 89 -1.15 -3.54 12.79
CA PRO A 89 -1.45 -2.81 14.02
C PRO A 89 -0.41 -3.00 15.14
N GLU A 90 0.34 -4.11 15.11
CA GLU A 90 1.44 -4.39 16.03
C GLU A 90 2.72 -3.63 15.69
N GLY A 91 2.80 -3.00 14.52
CA GLY A 91 3.97 -2.25 14.04
C GLY A 91 4.98 -3.09 13.25
N ASP A 92 4.67 -4.35 12.97
CA ASP A 92 5.50 -5.20 12.11
C ASP A 92 5.35 -4.81 10.64
N ARG A 93 6.48 -4.77 9.93
CA ARG A 93 6.46 -4.68 8.46
C ARG A 93 6.07 -6.03 7.87
N LYS A 94 4.96 -6.04 7.12
CA LYS A 94 4.44 -7.19 6.39
C LYS A 94 4.45 -6.92 4.89
N GLU A 95 4.39 -7.98 4.11
CA GLU A 95 4.21 -7.93 2.67
C GLU A 95 2.91 -8.64 2.27
N ALA A 96 2.26 -8.14 1.23
CA ALA A 96 1.10 -8.77 0.61
C ALA A 96 1.01 -8.43 -0.88
N PHE A 97 0.22 -9.20 -1.63
CA PHE A 97 -0.11 -8.86 -3.01
C PHE A 97 -1.39 -8.02 -3.08
N LEU A 98 -1.34 -6.93 -3.85
CA LEU A 98 -2.51 -6.21 -4.35
C LEU A 98 -2.64 -6.42 -5.85
N ILE A 99 -3.86 -6.63 -6.34
CA ILE A 99 -4.13 -6.58 -7.78
C ILE A 99 -4.58 -5.16 -8.13
N VAL A 100 -3.85 -4.53 -9.03
CA VAL A 100 -4.02 -3.12 -9.43
C VAL A 100 -4.01 -3.01 -10.95
N HIS A 101 -4.39 -1.86 -11.50
CA HIS A 101 -4.18 -1.58 -12.92
C HIS A 101 -2.67 -1.52 -13.21
N LYS A 102 -2.21 -2.19 -14.26
CA LYS A 102 -0.77 -2.34 -14.58
C LYS A 102 -0.04 -0.99 -14.71
N GLU A 103 -0.72 0.04 -15.22
CA GLU A 103 -0.15 1.38 -15.38
C GLU A 103 0.10 2.13 -14.06
N VAL A 104 -0.56 1.73 -12.95
CA VAL A 104 -0.32 2.33 -11.62
C VAL A 104 0.48 1.40 -10.70
N ALA A 105 0.90 0.21 -11.16
CA ALA A 105 1.53 -0.80 -10.31
C ALA A 105 2.80 -0.30 -9.60
N SER A 106 3.72 0.32 -10.34
CA SER A 106 4.93 0.91 -9.75
C SER A 106 4.63 2.05 -8.78
N GLN A 107 3.63 2.87 -9.09
CA GLN A 107 3.21 3.97 -8.22
C GLN A 107 2.60 3.46 -6.92
N ILE A 108 1.69 2.47 -6.98
CA ILE A 108 1.11 1.84 -5.80
C ILE A 108 2.18 1.22 -4.92
N LYS A 109 3.16 0.50 -5.50
CA LYS A 109 4.29 -0.04 -4.72
C LYS A 109 5.03 1.06 -3.94
N SER A 110 5.31 2.19 -4.59
CA SER A 110 5.95 3.33 -3.94
C SER A 110 5.08 3.95 -2.86
N ILE A 111 3.79 4.17 -3.13
CA ILE A 111 2.82 4.73 -2.19
C ILE A 111 2.75 3.88 -0.92
N PHE A 112 2.63 2.55 -1.05
CA PHE A 112 2.54 1.65 0.11
C PHE A 112 3.82 1.63 0.92
N LYS A 113 4.99 1.69 0.26
CA LYS A 113 6.26 1.85 0.96
C LYS A 113 6.29 3.14 1.78
N GLU A 114 5.90 4.27 1.20
CA GLU A 114 5.86 5.56 1.91
C GLU A 114 4.84 5.57 3.05
N ILE A 115 3.70 4.91 2.89
CA ILE A 115 2.69 4.73 3.95
C ILE A 115 3.29 3.93 5.11
N ALA A 116 3.96 2.80 4.82
CA ALA A 116 4.62 1.99 5.84
C ALA A 116 5.72 2.77 6.56
N ASP A 117 6.56 3.50 5.83
CA ASP A 117 7.63 4.33 6.39
C ASP A 117 7.09 5.49 7.24
N SER A 118 5.85 5.93 7.00
CA SER A 118 5.19 6.99 7.76
C SER A 118 4.63 6.55 9.13
N GLY A 119 4.63 5.24 9.43
CA GLY A 119 4.03 4.69 10.64
C GLY A 119 2.50 4.49 10.57
N PHE A 120 1.89 4.72 9.40
CA PHE A 120 0.46 4.47 9.20
C PHE A 120 0.19 2.97 9.13
N VAL A 121 -0.72 2.49 9.99
CA VAL A 121 -1.03 1.06 10.07
C VAL A 121 -2.16 0.66 9.12
N ILE A 122 -1.98 -0.48 8.47
CA ILE A 122 -3.00 -1.19 7.69
C ILE A 122 -3.25 -2.50 8.40
N ASP A 123 -4.51 -2.79 8.75
CA ASP A 123 -4.87 -3.97 9.55
C ASP A 123 -4.45 -5.26 8.83
N LYS A 124 -4.94 -5.44 7.60
CA LYS A 124 -4.51 -6.53 6.71
C LYS A 124 -4.74 -6.20 5.24
N ILE A 125 -4.03 -6.94 4.41
CA ILE A 125 -4.22 -7.01 2.96
C ILE A 125 -4.29 -8.50 2.62
N GLU A 126 -5.47 -8.94 2.20
CA GLU A 126 -5.77 -10.33 1.86
C GLU A 126 -6.52 -10.40 0.51
N PRO A 127 -6.32 -11.47 -0.26
CA PRO A 127 -6.99 -11.65 -1.55
C PRO A 127 -8.52 -11.62 -1.41
N MET A 128 -9.19 -11.03 -2.40
CA MET A 128 -10.66 -10.94 -2.41
C MET A 128 -11.32 -12.31 -2.53
N SER A 129 -10.64 -13.30 -3.11
CA SER A 129 -11.12 -14.69 -3.15
C SER A 129 -11.36 -15.30 -1.77
N LYS A 130 -10.59 -14.89 -0.72
CA LYS A 130 -10.81 -15.32 0.67
C LYS A 130 -12.21 -14.94 1.17
N TYR A 131 -12.74 -13.83 0.66
CA TYR A 131 -14.06 -13.30 0.97
C TYR A 131 -15.11 -13.71 -0.08
N LYS A 132 -14.81 -14.67 -0.96
CA LYS A 132 -15.65 -15.10 -2.09
C LYS A 132 -16.09 -13.90 -2.95
N TRP A 133 -15.22 -12.90 -3.10
CA TRP A 133 -15.48 -11.66 -3.82
C TRP A 133 -16.63 -10.81 -3.24
N SER A 134 -17.02 -11.06 -1.99
CA SER A 134 -17.98 -10.21 -1.27
C SER A 134 -17.27 -8.99 -0.70
N ASP A 135 -17.63 -7.82 -1.23
CA ASP A 135 -17.19 -6.51 -0.74
C ASP A 135 -17.57 -6.31 0.73
N ASP A 136 -18.83 -6.59 1.08
CA ASP A 136 -19.34 -6.45 2.44
C ASP A 136 -18.59 -7.31 3.45
N SER A 137 -18.28 -8.57 3.08
CA SER A 137 -17.51 -9.47 3.94
C SER A 137 -16.09 -8.92 4.16
N SER A 138 -15.39 -8.57 3.07
CA SER A 138 -14.04 -7.98 3.11
C SER A 138 -13.98 -6.72 3.99
N MET A 139 -14.96 -5.82 3.84
CA MET A 139 -15.04 -4.59 4.63
C MET A 139 -15.26 -4.86 6.12
N VAL A 140 -16.13 -5.81 6.48
CA VAL A 140 -16.36 -6.18 7.90
C VAL A 140 -15.09 -6.71 8.56
N TYR A 141 -14.27 -7.46 7.84
CA TYR A 141 -12.96 -7.93 8.30
C TYR A 141 -11.85 -6.89 8.20
N ASN A 142 -12.20 -5.64 7.85
CA ASN A 142 -11.29 -4.50 7.76
C ASN A 142 -10.15 -4.71 6.75
N ASN A 143 -10.39 -5.53 5.72
CA ASN A 143 -9.40 -5.86 4.71
C ASN A 143 -9.17 -4.70 3.75
N THR A 144 -7.91 -4.35 3.55
CA THR A 144 -7.51 -3.38 2.53
C THR A 144 -7.43 -4.06 1.17
N SER A 145 -8.10 -3.50 0.16
CA SER A 145 -8.18 -4.12 -1.18
C SER A 145 -8.18 -3.09 -2.31
N CYS A 146 -7.78 -3.52 -3.51
CA CYS A 146 -7.79 -2.69 -4.73
C CYS A 146 -8.75 -3.26 -5.78
N PHE A 147 -8.36 -4.34 -6.47
CA PHE A 147 -9.24 -4.99 -7.42
C PHE A 147 -10.38 -5.76 -6.73
N ASN A 148 -11.61 -5.44 -7.13
CA ASN A 148 -12.81 -6.21 -6.82
C ASN A 148 -13.78 -6.04 -8.00
N TYR A 149 -14.11 -7.14 -8.69
CA TYR A 149 -15.00 -7.09 -9.86
C TYR A 149 -16.46 -6.90 -9.42
N ARG A 150 -16.88 -5.63 -9.29
CA ARG A 150 -18.20 -5.25 -8.80
C ARG A 150 -18.76 -3.99 -9.47
N LEU A 151 -20.07 -3.84 -9.43
CA LEU A 151 -20.74 -2.59 -9.74
C LEU A 151 -20.59 -1.60 -8.58
N VAL A 152 -20.74 -0.30 -8.87
CA VAL A 152 -20.94 0.69 -7.82
C VAL A 152 -22.29 0.41 -7.15
N SER A 153 -22.29 0.36 -5.81
CA SER A 153 -23.47 0.00 -5.01
C SER A 153 -24.70 0.81 -5.41
N GLY A 154 -25.82 0.11 -5.66
CA GLY A 154 -27.09 0.73 -6.07
C GLY A 154 -27.13 1.23 -7.52
N THR A 155 -26.13 0.95 -8.35
CA THR A 155 -26.07 1.38 -9.75
C THR A 155 -25.85 0.21 -10.70
N ARG A 156 -25.89 0.48 -12.01
CA ARG A 156 -25.50 -0.45 -13.08
C ARG A 156 -24.09 -0.16 -13.63
N SER A 157 -23.36 0.77 -13.02
CA SER A 157 -22.05 1.24 -13.47
C SER A 157 -20.96 0.37 -12.87
N MET A 158 -19.97 0.02 -13.68
CA MET A 158 -18.81 -0.73 -13.21
C MET A 158 -17.97 0.13 -12.26
N SER A 159 -17.56 -0.43 -11.13
CA SER A 159 -16.72 0.27 -10.16
C SER A 159 -15.29 0.44 -10.68
N LYS A 160 -14.59 1.50 -10.25
CA LYS A 160 -13.14 1.63 -10.48
C LYS A 160 -12.33 0.49 -9.84
N HIS A 161 -12.87 -0.15 -8.80
CA HIS A 161 -12.29 -1.38 -8.24
C HIS A 161 -12.23 -2.49 -9.28
N ALA A 162 -13.21 -2.61 -10.19
CA ALA A 162 -13.22 -3.66 -11.20
C ALA A 162 -12.11 -3.49 -12.26
N TYR A 163 -11.41 -2.36 -12.25
CA TYR A 163 -10.28 -2.08 -13.13
C TYR A 163 -8.95 -1.93 -12.37
N GLY A 164 -8.92 -2.17 -11.05
CA GLY A 164 -7.74 -1.96 -10.23
C GLY A 164 -7.31 -0.48 -10.11
N LEU A 165 -8.27 0.44 -10.21
CA LEU A 165 -8.06 1.90 -10.18
C LEU A 165 -8.68 2.57 -8.95
N ALA A 166 -9.11 1.79 -7.97
CA ALA A 166 -9.56 2.26 -6.67
C ALA A 166 -9.03 1.36 -5.56
N LEU A 167 -8.82 1.93 -4.37
CA LEU A 167 -8.36 1.24 -3.18
C LEU A 167 -9.26 1.61 -2.01
N ASP A 168 -9.65 0.61 -1.24
CA ASP A 168 -10.32 0.80 0.04
C ASP A 168 -9.35 0.39 1.14
N ILE A 169 -9.01 1.33 2.05
CA ILE A 169 -8.03 1.14 3.12
C ILE A 169 -8.72 1.07 4.49
N ASN A 170 -8.48 -0.03 5.22
CA ASN A 170 -9.09 -0.32 6.52
C ASN A 170 -10.59 0.05 6.57
N PRO A 171 -11.46 -0.57 5.76
CA PRO A 171 -12.89 -0.21 5.64
C PRO A 171 -13.67 -0.10 6.95
N PHE A 172 -13.37 -0.95 7.94
CA PHE A 172 -14.07 -0.94 9.22
C PHE A 172 -13.65 0.25 10.09
N TRP A 173 -12.45 0.79 9.88
CA TRP A 173 -11.96 1.99 10.56
C TRP A 173 -12.25 3.26 9.76
N ASN A 174 -12.36 3.15 8.44
CA ASN A 174 -12.62 4.24 7.49
C ASN A 174 -13.94 4.02 6.73
N PRO A 175 -15.10 3.98 7.42
CA PRO A 175 -16.34 3.58 6.78
C PRO A 175 -16.84 4.58 5.74
N PHE A 176 -17.69 4.09 4.85
CA PHE A 176 -18.65 4.94 4.15
C PHE A 176 -19.70 5.47 5.12
N VAL A 177 -20.00 6.77 5.04
CA VAL A 177 -20.97 7.49 5.88
C VAL A 177 -21.88 8.35 5.01
N SER A 178 -23.19 8.13 5.12
CA SER A 178 -24.22 8.93 4.46
C SER A 178 -25.38 9.21 5.42
N GLY A 179 -25.38 10.39 6.06
CA GLY A 179 -26.33 10.69 7.12
C GLY A 179 -26.17 9.71 8.29
N LYS A 180 -27.24 8.96 8.62
CA LYS A 180 -27.22 7.92 9.66
C LYS A 180 -26.71 6.56 9.17
N ARG A 181 -26.53 6.38 7.85
CA ARG A 181 -26.07 5.13 7.27
C ARG A 181 -24.54 5.07 7.37
N VAL A 182 -24.03 4.00 7.98
CA VAL A 182 -22.61 3.68 8.06
C VAL A 182 -22.39 2.29 7.47
N SER A 183 -21.38 2.13 6.62
CA SER A 183 -20.99 0.86 6.02
C SER A 183 -19.47 0.68 6.13
N PRO A 184 -18.96 -0.47 6.62
CA PRO A 184 -19.71 -1.64 7.07
C PRO A 184 -20.50 -1.40 8.36
N LYS A 185 -21.51 -2.22 8.64
CA LYS A 185 -22.35 -2.09 9.84
C LYS A 185 -21.49 -2.25 11.09
N GLY A 186 -21.66 -1.34 12.05
CA GLY A 186 -20.90 -1.35 13.32
C GLY A 186 -19.55 -0.64 13.25
N ALA A 187 -19.10 -0.23 12.06
CA ALA A 187 -17.92 0.61 11.94
C ALA A 187 -18.13 1.98 12.61
N LYS A 188 -17.06 2.54 13.15
CA LYS A 188 -17.03 3.88 13.72
C LYS A 188 -15.79 4.60 13.22
N TYR A 189 -16.00 5.74 12.58
CA TYR A 189 -14.90 6.61 12.17
C TYR A 189 -14.33 7.34 13.39
N ASP A 190 -13.03 7.19 13.62
CA ASP A 190 -12.30 7.86 14.71
C ASP A 190 -10.97 8.42 14.18
N PRO A 191 -10.92 9.71 13.77
CA PRO A 191 -9.72 10.30 13.17
C PRO A 191 -8.52 10.41 14.12
N ALA A 192 -8.67 10.12 15.42
CA ALA A 192 -7.56 10.07 16.36
C ALA A 192 -6.83 8.71 16.35
N LYS A 193 -7.47 7.66 15.83
CA LYS A 193 -6.92 6.30 15.80
C LYS A 193 -5.96 6.13 14.62
N ASN A 194 -4.76 5.60 14.87
CA ASN A 194 -3.84 5.23 13.78
C ASN A 194 -4.49 4.20 12.84
N GLY A 195 -4.25 4.32 11.55
CA GLY A 195 -4.94 3.56 10.51
C GLY A 195 -6.24 4.20 10.01
N THR A 196 -6.61 5.38 10.51
CA THR A 196 -7.73 6.18 9.98
C THR A 196 -7.26 7.32 9.06
N ILE A 197 -7.99 7.52 7.97
CA ILE A 197 -7.68 8.51 6.95
C ILE A 197 -8.40 9.81 7.26
N HIS A 198 -7.64 10.91 7.33
CA HIS A 198 -8.14 12.26 7.42
C HIS A 198 -7.16 13.22 6.72
N ARG A 199 -7.56 14.46 6.44
CA ARG A 199 -6.76 15.42 5.66
C ARG A 199 -5.38 15.77 6.24
N LYS A 200 -5.18 15.54 7.53
CA LYS A 200 -3.87 15.76 8.19
C LYS A 200 -2.99 14.50 8.19
N ALA A 201 -3.56 13.32 7.96
CA ALA A 201 -2.83 12.05 7.90
C ALA A 201 -1.85 12.03 6.70
N LEU A 202 -0.69 11.40 6.88
CA LEU A 202 0.32 11.31 5.83
C LEU A 202 -0.17 10.49 4.62
N ILE A 203 -0.92 9.40 4.85
CA ILE A 203 -1.53 8.60 3.79
C ILE A 203 -2.36 9.46 2.82
N TYR A 204 -3.19 10.37 3.33
CA TYR A 204 -3.97 11.29 2.51
C TYR A 204 -3.05 12.13 1.62
N LYS A 205 -2.05 12.78 2.22
CA LYS A 205 -1.10 13.63 1.47
C LYS A 205 -0.32 12.82 0.43
N ILE A 206 0.06 11.58 0.74
CA ILE A 206 0.78 10.67 -0.15
C ILE A 206 -0.07 10.30 -1.37
N PHE A 207 -1.35 9.98 -1.19
CA PHE A 207 -2.24 9.69 -2.32
C PHE A 207 -2.51 10.94 -3.17
N ILE A 208 -2.83 12.08 -2.54
CA ILE A 208 -3.15 13.32 -3.27
C ILE A 208 -1.95 13.80 -4.09
N LYS A 209 -0.72 13.81 -3.55
CA LYS A 209 0.47 14.22 -4.30
C LYS A 209 0.75 13.32 -5.52
N ASN A 210 0.30 12.07 -5.46
CA ASN A 210 0.41 11.09 -6.54
C ASN A 210 -0.78 11.14 -7.53
N GLY A 211 -1.68 12.11 -7.38
CA GLY A 211 -2.80 12.33 -8.30
C GLY A 211 -4.01 11.44 -8.06
N TRP A 212 -4.07 10.74 -6.93
CA TRP A 212 -5.28 10.03 -6.49
C TRP A 212 -6.26 11.02 -5.86
N LYS A 213 -7.55 10.71 -5.96
CA LYS A 213 -8.64 11.43 -5.31
C LYS A 213 -9.16 10.61 -4.14
N TRP A 214 -9.78 11.27 -3.16
CA TRP A 214 -10.26 10.64 -1.94
C TRP A 214 -11.78 10.79 -1.80
N GLY A 215 -12.46 9.67 -1.54
CA GLY A 215 -13.91 9.62 -1.34
C GLY A 215 -14.37 10.27 -0.03
N GLY A 216 -13.47 10.46 0.94
CA GLY A 216 -13.75 11.22 2.15
C GLY A 216 -14.03 12.71 1.90
N ASP A 217 -13.71 13.21 0.70
CA ASP A 217 -13.99 14.58 0.29
C ASP A 217 -15.35 14.76 -0.40
N TRP A 218 -16.08 13.67 -0.65
CA TRP A 218 -17.39 13.73 -1.30
C TRP A 218 -18.46 14.40 -0.43
N LYS A 219 -19.52 14.88 -1.10
CA LYS A 219 -20.73 15.45 -0.51
C LYS A 219 -21.96 14.95 -1.27
N PRO A 220 -23.10 14.68 -0.59
CA PRO A 220 -23.34 14.86 0.85
C PRO A 220 -22.80 13.72 1.74
N TYR A 221 -22.32 12.63 1.16
CA TYR A 221 -21.76 11.47 1.87
C TYR A 221 -20.24 11.43 1.77
N GLN A 222 -19.59 10.67 2.65
CA GLN A 222 -18.14 10.47 2.65
C GLN A 222 -17.84 8.98 2.54
N ASP A 223 -16.86 8.63 1.73
CA ASP A 223 -16.32 7.27 1.64
C ASP A 223 -14.86 7.28 2.11
N TYR A 224 -14.65 7.20 3.43
CA TYR A 224 -13.33 7.48 4.03
C TYR A 224 -12.25 6.47 3.64
N GLN A 225 -12.63 5.24 3.37
CA GLN A 225 -11.74 4.17 2.89
C GLN A 225 -11.21 4.42 1.48
N HIS A 226 -11.95 5.17 0.67
CA HIS A 226 -11.87 5.08 -0.78
C HIS A 226 -10.89 6.07 -1.39
N PHE A 227 -9.83 5.57 -2.02
CA PHE A 227 -9.00 6.34 -2.95
C PHE A 227 -9.23 5.86 -4.37
N PHE A 228 -9.25 6.78 -5.34
CA PHE A 228 -9.41 6.40 -6.74
C PHE A 228 -8.56 7.23 -7.70
N TYR A 229 -8.17 6.60 -8.80
CA TYR A 229 -7.40 7.20 -9.87
C TYR A 229 -8.27 7.35 -11.12
N ASP A 230 -8.31 8.54 -11.71
CA ASP A 230 -9.21 8.85 -12.82
C ASP A 230 -8.52 9.38 -14.08
N LYS A 231 -7.19 9.39 -14.09
CA LYS A 231 -6.41 9.77 -15.27
C LYS A 231 -6.31 8.66 -16.33
N ILE A 232 -6.74 7.43 -16.00
CA ILE A 232 -6.79 6.30 -16.92
C ILE A 232 -8.23 6.10 -17.40
N LYS A 233 -8.43 6.14 -18.73
CA LYS A 233 -9.71 5.86 -19.37
C LYS A 233 -9.84 4.35 -19.59
N VAL A 234 -10.78 3.73 -18.89
CA VAL A 234 -11.07 2.30 -19.03
C VAL A 234 -12.13 2.07 -20.10
N LYS A 235 -11.92 1.07 -20.95
CA LYS A 235 -12.96 0.58 -21.86
C LYS A 235 -13.84 -0.40 -21.10
N THR A 236 -15.16 -0.22 -21.16
CA THR A 236 -16.12 -1.18 -20.61
C THR A 236 -16.15 -2.45 -21.48
N PHE A 237 -16.18 -3.62 -20.86
CA PHE A 237 -16.17 -4.90 -21.57
C PHE A 237 -16.88 -6.05 -20.85
#